data_AF-A0A1E3VVZ5-F1
#
_entry.id   AF-A0A1E3VVZ5-F1
#
_cell.length_a   1.000
_cell.length_b   1.000
_cell.length_c   1.000
_cell.angle_alpha   90.00
_cell.angle_beta   90.00
_cell.angle_gamma   90.00
#
_symmetry.space_group_name_H-M   'P 1'
#
loop_
_entity.id
_entity.type
_entity.pdbx_description
1 polymer ?
#
loop_
_entity_poly.entity_id
_entity_poly.type
_entity_poly.pdbx_seq_one_letter_code
_entity_poly.pdbx_strand_id
1 'polypeptide(L)'
;MKHATWLLSLILMLAASSAQAASCLQANAPGEIAEGRLSLGQFEDAAGRPEQAFILTLPAPACLEGSEETDNIGDVATIHVYALDETLSAALRKFVGKEVQVRGTPFGAHTAHHHAPIMMDISEIDEI
;
A
#
# COMPACT_ATOMS: atom_id res chain seq x y z
N MET A 1 -25.61 -64.67 11.26
CA MET A 1 -25.06 -64.27 9.95
C MET A 1 -25.51 -62.86 9.64
N LYS A 2 -24.56 -61.99 9.27
CA LYS A 2 -24.70 -60.67 8.62
C LYS A 2 -24.97 -59.46 9.53
N HIS A 3 -23.88 -58.89 10.04
CA HIS A 3 -23.78 -57.48 10.41
C HIS A 3 -23.80 -56.64 9.13
N ALA A 4 -24.65 -55.61 9.08
CA ALA A 4 -24.63 -54.61 8.01
C ALA A 4 -24.27 -53.26 8.63
N THR A 5 -22.97 -52.98 8.62
CA THR A 5 -22.33 -51.76 9.11
C THR A 5 -22.74 -50.59 8.21
N TRP A 6 -23.42 -49.60 8.77
CA TRP A 6 -23.70 -48.33 8.09
C TRP A 6 -22.44 -47.47 8.12
N LEU A 7 -21.89 -47.16 6.94
CA LEU A 7 -20.80 -46.20 6.77
C LEU A 7 -21.34 -44.77 6.93
N LEU A 8 -20.90 -44.07 7.97
CA LEU A 8 -21.03 -42.62 8.10
C LEU A 8 -20.01 -41.96 7.15
N SER A 9 -20.47 -41.38 6.04
CA SER A 9 -19.64 -40.51 5.20
C SER A 9 -19.51 -39.14 5.85
N LEU A 10 -18.36 -38.89 6.49
CA LEU A 10 -17.97 -37.58 6.99
C LEU A 10 -17.43 -36.74 5.82
N ILE A 11 -18.27 -35.86 5.27
CA ILE A 11 -17.86 -34.87 4.26
C ILE A 11 -17.13 -33.73 4.99
N LEU A 12 -15.80 -33.78 4.96
CA LEU A 12 -14.94 -32.70 5.44
C LEU A 12 -14.93 -31.59 4.38
N MET A 13 -15.75 -30.55 4.56
CA MET A 13 -15.68 -29.33 3.76
C MET A 13 -14.37 -28.60 4.09
N LEU A 14 -13.33 -28.79 3.28
CA LEU A 14 -12.17 -27.89 3.27
C LEU A 14 -12.64 -26.54 2.70
N ALA A 15 -12.83 -25.56 3.58
CA ALA A 15 -12.92 -24.16 3.17
C ALA A 15 -11.53 -23.74 2.68
N ALA A 16 -11.31 -23.76 1.36
CA ALA A 16 -10.16 -23.11 0.75
C ALA A 16 -10.38 -21.60 0.85
N SER A 17 -9.69 -20.95 1.79
CA SER A 17 -9.62 -19.49 1.82
C SER A 17 -8.82 -19.03 0.61
N SER A 18 -9.50 -18.56 -0.44
CA SER A 18 -8.86 -17.87 -1.54
C SER A 18 -8.30 -16.55 -1.01
N ALA A 19 -7.00 -16.47 -0.79
CA ALA A 19 -6.33 -15.18 -0.70
C ALA A 19 -6.50 -14.51 -2.06
N GLN A 20 -7.44 -13.58 -2.17
CA GLN A 20 -7.50 -12.68 -3.31
C GLN A 20 -6.21 -11.86 -3.25
N ALA A 21 -5.29 -12.11 -4.19
CA ALA A 21 -4.22 -11.16 -4.43
C ALA A 21 -4.91 -9.83 -4.72
N ALA A 22 -4.57 -8.79 -3.95
CA ALA A 22 -5.04 -7.45 -4.27
C ALA A 22 -4.57 -7.13 -5.70
N SER A 23 -5.47 -6.58 -6.51
CA SER A 23 -5.07 -6.02 -7.81
C SER A 23 -4.03 -4.92 -7.58
N CYS A 24 -3.06 -4.78 -8.48
CA CYS A 24 -2.09 -3.70 -8.42
C CYS A 24 -2.78 -2.33 -8.42
N LEU A 25 -2.13 -1.35 -7.79
CA LEU A 25 -2.51 0.04 -7.94
C LEU A 25 -2.34 0.46 -9.40
N GLN A 26 -3.27 1.27 -9.91
CA GLN A 26 -3.17 1.78 -11.26
C GLN A 26 -2.38 3.10 -11.29
N ALA A 27 -1.24 3.11 -11.97
CA ALA A 27 -0.41 4.30 -12.08
C ALA A 27 -1.14 5.44 -12.78
N ASN A 28 -0.94 6.65 -12.27
CA ASN A 28 -1.51 7.91 -12.75
C ASN A 28 -3.05 7.94 -12.75
N ALA A 29 -3.70 6.95 -12.11
CA ALA A 29 -5.15 6.93 -11.92
C ALA A 29 -5.51 7.60 -10.58
N PRO A 30 -6.45 8.57 -10.58
CA PRO A 30 -6.90 9.18 -9.35
C PRO A 30 -7.83 8.24 -8.57
N GLY A 31 -7.81 8.35 -7.25
CA GLY A 31 -8.77 7.68 -6.38
C GLY A 31 -8.36 6.30 -5.90
N GLU A 32 -7.17 5.84 -6.26
CA GLU A 32 -6.56 4.62 -5.75
C GLU A 32 -6.42 4.69 -4.22
N ILE A 33 -6.53 3.54 -3.55
CA ILE A 33 -6.54 3.44 -2.09
C ILE A 33 -5.36 2.60 -1.62
N ALA A 34 -4.67 3.07 -0.58
CA ALA A 34 -3.70 2.26 0.14
C ALA A 34 -3.92 2.40 1.66
N GLU A 35 -3.70 1.32 2.38
CA GLU A 35 -3.81 1.27 3.84
C GLU A 35 -2.47 0.90 4.46
N GLY A 36 -2.18 1.46 5.63
CA GLY A 36 -1.02 1.05 6.40
C GLY A 36 -0.63 2.05 7.47
N ARG A 37 0.55 1.80 8.06
CA ARG A 37 1.08 2.64 9.13
C ARG A 37 1.87 3.80 8.55
N LEU A 38 1.43 5.02 8.84
CA LEU A 38 2.16 6.22 8.44
C LEU A 38 3.34 6.48 9.38
N SER A 39 4.50 6.77 8.81
CA SER A 39 5.70 7.17 9.54
C SER A 39 6.35 8.39 8.90
N LEU A 40 7.18 9.09 9.66
CA LEU A 40 8.02 10.17 9.16
C LEU A 40 9.46 9.66 9.06
N GLY A 41 9.88 9.27 7.86
CA GLY A 41 11.24 8.80 7.59
C GLY A 41 12.25 9.95 7.61
N GLN A 42 13.49 9.62 7.93
CA GLN A 42 14.65 10.52 7.82
C GLN A 42 15.54 10.01 6.70
N PHE A 43 15.88 10.91 5.78
CA PHE A 43 16.65 10.64 4.58
C PHE A 43 17.70 11.74 4.38
N GLU A 44 18.51 11.59 3.35
CA GLU A 44 19.43 12.63 2.87
C GLU A 44 19.13 12.92 1.42
N ASP A 45 19.18 14.20 1.04
CA ASP A 45 19.10 14.59 -0.36
C ASP A 45 20.43 14.33 -1.09
N ALA A 46 20.48 14.62 -2.40
CA ALA A 46 21.68 14.43 -3.21
C ALA A 46 22.91 15.25 -2.76
N ALA A 47 22.72 16.28 -1.91
CA ALA A 47 23.78 17.09 -1.32
C ALA A 47 24.13 16.65 0.11
N GLY A 48 23.57 15.54 0.61
CA GLY A 48 23.78 15.02 1.96
C GLY A 48 23.07 15.83 3.05
N ARG A 49 22.07 16.64 2.69
CA ARG A 49 21.30 17.43 3.66
C ARG A 49 20.14 16.58 4.18
N PRO A 50 19.79 16.68 5.48
CA PRO A 50 18.65 15.96 6.02
C PRO A 50 17.35 16.28 5.28
N GLU A 51 16.61 15.25 4.91
CA GLU A 51 15.31 15.30 4.24
C GLU A 51 14.31 14.43 5.00
N GLN A 52 13.05 14.82 4.99
CA GLN A 52 11.97 14.05 5.64
C GLN A 52 10.91 13.71 4.61
N ALA A 53 10.38 12.49 4.70
CA ALA A 53 9.32 12.01 3.84
C ALA A 53 8.32 11.18 4.64
N PHE A 54 7.05 11.24 4.25
CA PHE A 54 6.02 10.42 4.85
C PHE A 54 5.99 9.06 4.16
N ILE A 55 6.19 8.00 4.92
CA ILE A 55 6.24 6.63 4.40
C ILE A 55 5.07 5.85 5.00
N LEU A 56 4.19 5.36 4.12
CA LEU A 56 3.13 4.43 4.45
C LEU A 56 3.70 3.01 4.36
N THR A 57 3.78 2.31 5.49
CA THR A 57 4.18 0.89 5.53
C THR A 57 2.93 0.02 5.42
N LEU A 58 2.85 -0.77 4.36
CA LEU A 58 1.68 -1.56 4.02
C LEU A 58 1.65 -2.86 4.86
N PRO A 59 0.45 -3.33 5.29
CA PRO A 59 0.32 -4.59 6.01
C PRO A 59 0.55 -5.82 5.10
N ALA A 60 0.38 -5.65 3.79
CA ALA A 60 0.73 -6.61 2.75
C ALA A 60 1.39 -5.87 1.58
N PRO A 61 2.33 -6.50 0.85
CA PRO A 61 2.93 -5.85 -0.33
C PRO A 61 1.88 -5.47 -1.38
N ALA A 62 2.10 -4.34 -2.04
CA ALA A 62 1.33 -3.90 -3.20
C ALA A 62 2.23 -3.83 -4.44
N CYS A 63 1.61 -3.80 -5.60
CA CYS A 63 2.27 -3.56 -6.89
C CYS A 63 1.66 -2.33 -7.57
N LEU A 64 2.34 -1.83 -8.60
CA LEU A 64 1.90 -0.73 -9.45
C LEU A 64 1.91 -1.19 -10.91
N GLU A 65 0.86 -0.87 -11.65
CA GLU A 65 0.77 -1.14 -13.09
C GLU A 65 0.48 0.15 -13.88
N GLY A 66 1.21 0.35 -14.98
CA GLY A 66 1.08 1.53 -15.83
C GLY A 66 1.73 1.35 -17.19
N SER A 67 1.58 2.35 -18.06
CA SER A 67 2.11 2.30 -19.43
C SER A 67 3.62 2.53 -19.51
N GLU A 68 4.19 3.25 -18.56
CA GLU A 68 5.63 3.56 -18.51
C GLU A 68 6.39 2.47 -17.76
N GLU A 69 7.64 2.20 -18.14
CA GLU A 69 8.47 1.16 -17.48
C GLU A 69 8.60 1.39 -15.98
N THR A 70 8.76 2.65 -15.57
CA THR A 70 8.84 3.07 -14.17
C THR A 70 7.55 2.86 -13.39
N ASP A 71 6.42 2.72 -14.09
CA ASP A 71 5.10 2.48 -13.50
C ASP A 71 4.76 0.98 -13.41
N ASN A 72 5.73 0.09 -13.64
CA ASN A 72 5.57 -1.35 -13.50
C ASN A 72 6.42 -1.86 -12.34
N ILE A 73 5.85 -1.82 -11.13
CA ILE A 73 6.55 -2.13 -9.88
C ILE A 73 5.90 -3.37 -9.25
N GLY A 74 6.71 -4.41 -8.98
CA GLY A 74 6.26 -5.61 -8.28
C GLY A 74 6.10 -5.39 -6.77
N ASP A 75 5.93 -6.47 -6.02
CA ASP A 75 5.65 -6.46 -4.57
C ASP A 75 6.58 -5.51 -3.76
N VAL A 76 6.02 -4.39 -3.29
CA VAL A 76 6.65 -3.42 -2.40
C VAL A 76 5.83 -3.22 -1.15
N ALA A 77 6.50 -3.02 -0.01
CA ALA A 77 5.85 -2.86 1.28
C ALA A 77 5.71 -1.39 1.72
N THR A 78 6.18 -0.44 0.90
CA THR A 78 6.21 0.98 1.26
C THR A 78 5.75 1.87 0.12
N ILE A 79 5.01 2.92 0.47
CA ILE A 79 4.61 4.00 -0.43
C ILE A 79 5.09 5.31 0.20
N HIS A 80 5.72 6.17 -0.60
CA HIS A 80 6.04 7.53 -0.20
C HIS A 80 4.84 8.41 -0.53
N VAL A 81 4.16 8.89 0.52
CA VAL A 81 2.98 9.73 0.37
C VAL A 81 3.34 11.19 0.53
N TYR A 82 2.71 12.04 -0.26
CA TYR A 82 2.76 13.50 -0.14
C TYR A 82 1.40 14.07 -0.56
N ALA A 83 1.18 15.37 -0.35
CA ALA A 83 -0.01 16.05 -0.83
C ALA A 83 0.38 17.37 -1.49
N LEU A 84 -0.13 17.62 -2.70
CA LEU A 84 -0.04 18.95 -3.33
C LEU A 84 -0.95 19.98 -2.65
N ASP A 85 -2.03 19.55 -2.00
CA ASP A 85 -2.85 20.43 -1.17
C ASP A 85 -2.11 20.78 0.13
N GLU A 86 -1.86 22.08 0.34
CA GLU A 86 -1.10 22.58 1.49
C GLU A 86 -1.77 22.28 2.84
N THR A 87 -3.11 22.27 2.88
CA THR A 87 -3.85 21.99 4.12
C THR A 87 -3.68 20.53 4.52
N LEU A 88 -3.79 19.62 3.55
CA LEU A 88 -3.59 18.20 3.73
C LEU A 88 -2.13 17.86 4.04
N SER A 89 -1.20 18.47 3.32
CA SER A 89 0.25 18.35 3.56
C SER A 89 0.62 18.71 5.00
N ALA A 90 0.08 19.82 5.51
CA ALA A 90 0.26 20.22 6.91
C ALA A 90 -0.41 19.25 7.90
N ALA A 91 -1.51 18.59 7.51
CA ALA A 91 -2.24 17.66 8.35
C ALA A 91 -1.58 16.28 8.47
N LEU A 92 -0.78 15.83 7.49
CA LEU A 92 -0.10 14.53 7.48
C LEU A 92 0.67 14.22 8.78
N ARG A 93 1.33 15.23 9.37
CA ARG A 93 2.07 15.06 10.63
C ARG A 93 1.20 14.54 11.79
N LYS A 94 -0.11 14.81 11.79
CA LYS A 94 -1.06 14.36 12.82
C LYS A 94 -1.36 12.86 12.74
N PHE A 95 -1.06 12.24 11.60
CA PHE A 95 -1.28 10.82 11.34
C PHE A 95 -0.02 9.97 11.54
N VAL A 96 1.13 10.58 11.79
CA VAL A 96 2.38 9.85 12.04
C VAL A 96 2.22 8.92 13.24
N GLY A 97 2.57 7.65 13.04
CA GLY A 97 2.44 6.57 14.02
C GLY A 97 1.10 5.87 14.01
N LYS A 98 0.12 6.33 13.22
CA LYS A 98 -1.23 5.75 13.13
C LYS A 98 -1.36 4.81 11.95
N GLU A 99 -2.32 3.88 12.05
CA GLU A 99 -2.84 3.16 10.89
C GLU A 99 -3.81 4.09 10.17
N VAL A 100 -3.66 4.19 8.84
CA VAL A 100 -4.44 5.10 8.01
C VAL A 100 -4.84 4.44 6.71
N GLN A 101 -5.92 4.95 6.13
CA GLN A 101 -6.27 4.78 4.74
C GLN A 101 -5.99 6.10 4.02
N VAL A 102 -5.26 6.03 2.90
CA VAL A 102 -5.06 7.18 2.01
C VAL A 102 -5.75 6.94 0.68
N ARG A 103 -6.25 8.02 0.07
CA ARG A 103 -6.73 8.04 -1.31
C ARG A 103 -5.85 8.97 -2.11
N GLY A 104 -5.44 8.59 -3.31
CA GLY A 104 -4.57 9.44 -4.11
C GLY A 104 -4.37 8.97 -5.55
N THR A 105 -3.31 9.52 -6.14
CA THR A 105 -2.82 9.17 -7.49
C THR A 105 -1.41 8.59 -7.36
N PRO A 106 -1.22 7.27 -7.54
CA PRO A 106 0.09 6.65 -7.41
C PRO A 106 0.88 6.71 -8.71
N PHE A 107 2.20 6.71 -8.61
CA PHE A 107 3.11 6.66 -9.76
C PHE A 107 4.48 6.12 -9.33
N GLY A 108 5.28 5.70 -10.31
CA GLY A 108 6.62 5.19 -10.06
C GLY A 108 7.61 6.25 -9.58
N ALA A 109 8.62 5.84 -8.82
CA ALA A 109 9.70 6.73 -8.44
C ALA A 109 10.59 7.12 -9.64
N HIS A 110 10.91 8.41 -9.80
CA HIS A 110 11.72 8.92 -10.92
C HIS A 110 12.91 9.81 -10.49
N THR A 111 12.98 10.24 -9.22
CA THR A 111 14.01 11.19 -8.77
C THR A 111 14.73 10.70 -7.52
N ALA A 112 15.87 11.34 -7.20
CA ALA A 112 16.62 11.09 -5.97
C ALA A 112 15.88 11.56 -4.70
N HIS A 113 14.75 12.25 -4.83
CA HIS A 113 13.89 12.69 -3.71
C HIS A 113 12.74 11.72 -3.43
N HIS A 114 12.63 10.64 -4.20
CA HIS A 114 11.57 9.65 -4.04
C HIS A 114 12.07 8.52 -3.15
N HIS A 115 11.55 8.48 -1.91
CA HIS A 115 12.04 7.61 -0.84
C HIS A 115 11.32 6.26 -0.71
N ALA A 116 10.49 5.90 -1.68
CA ALA A 116 9.92 4.56 -1.85
C ALA A 116 9.71 4.28 -3.35
N PRO A 117 9.62 3.01 -3.79
CA PRO A 117 9.41 2.69 -5.20
C PRO A 117 8.12 3.28 -5.78
N ILE A 118 7.04 3.31 -4.99
CA ILE A 118 5.78 3.94 -5.35
C ILE A 118 5.66 5.28 -4.60
N MET A 119 5.35 6.32 -5.35
CA MET A 119 4.93 7.63 -4.85
C MET A 119 3.40 7.71 -4.90
N MET A 120 2.77 8.48 -4.01
CA MET A 120 1.36 8.79 -4.11
C MET A 120 1.07 10.23 -3.67
N ASP A 121 0.52 11.01 -4.59
CA ASP A 121 -0.10 12.30 -4.25
C ASP A 121 -1.49 12.03 -3.69
N ILE A 122 -1.67 12.26 -2.39
CA ILE A 122 -2.91 11.95 -1.70
C ILE A 122 -3.88 13.13 -1.77
N SER A 123 -5.15 12.81 -1.93
CA SER A 123 -6.28 13.74 -1.85
C SER A 123 -7.04 13.60 -0.54
N GLU A 124 -6.95 12.46 0.14
CA GLU A 124 -7.65 12.17 1.40
C GLU A 124 -6.78 11.28 2.30
N ILE A 125 -6.92 11.46 3.62
CA ILE A 125 -6.35 10.57 4.64
C ILE A 125 -7.28 10.48 5.85
N ASP A 126 -7.54 9.26 6.28
CA ASP A 126 -8.35 8.94 7.46
C ASP A 126 -7.62 7.91 8.34
N GLU A 127 -7.83 7.98 9.65
CA GLU A 127 -7.39 6.96 10.59
C GLU A 127 -8.34 5.76 10.56
N ILE A 128 -7.81 4.54 10.67
CA ILE A 128 -8.58 3.27 10.64
C ILE A 128 -8.45 2.46 11.93
#